data_AF-A0A936MSC4-F1
#
_entry.id   AF-A0A936MSC4-F1
#
_cell.length_a   1.000
_cell.length_b   1.000
_cell.length_c   1.000
_cell.angle_alpha   90.00
_cell.angle_beta   90.00
_cell.angle_gamma   90.00
#
_symmetry.space_group_name_H-M   'P 1'
#
loop_
_entity.id
_entity.type
_entity.pdbx_description
1 polymer ?
#
loop_
_entity_poly.entity_id
_entity_poly.type
_entity_poly.pdbx_seq_one_letter_code
_entity_poly.pdbx_strand_id
1 'polypeptide(L)'
;MPQGPHFIEAVPGLVDELAKQLKLPREALDNTRESLDVVEEALKKRIRPRSRILEIPNLFAAIVAYTGEVARHVTGGHWHLNEVHGGIWEPYVMYDNDSDYVNPFFEPYKSIVERRRGGLLLFALIPVMDHPGLKFKKPDWE
;
A
#
# COMPACT_ATOMS: atom_id res chain seq x y z
N MET A 1 -9.69 -4.27 -6.28
CA MET A 1 -9.05 -3.05 -6.86
C MET A 1 -9.56 -2.80 -8.29
N PRO A 2 -9.55 -1.55 -8.81
CA PRO A 2 -10.00 -1.24 -10.19
C PRO A 2 -9.26 -2.04 -11.27
N GLN A 3 -8.00 -2.36 -11.03
CA GLN A 3 -7.13 -3.13 -11.93
C GLN A 3 -7.44 -4.63 -11.91
N GLY A 4 -8.23 -5.10 -10.93
CA GLY A 4 -8.60 -6.50 -10.78
C GLY A 4 -7.38 -7.44 -10.81
N PRO A 5 -7.38 -8.49 -11.66
CA PRO A 5 -6.28 -9.47 -11.75
C PRO A 5 -4.98 -8.88 -12.33
N HIS A 6 -5.04 -7.72 -12.99
CA HIS A 6 -3.88 -7.06 -13.62
C HIS A 6 -3.18 -6.06 -12.70
N PHE A 7 -3.51 -6.06 -11.40
CA PHE A 7 -2.96 -5.08 -10.46
C PHE A 7 -1.43 -5.12 -10.41
N ILE A 8 -0.83 -6.31 -10.32
CA ILE A 8 0.64 -6.47 -10.20
C ILE A 8 1.34 -5.91 -11.45
N GLU A 9 0.81 -6.18 -12.65
CA GLU A 9 1.35 -5.68 -13.92
C GLU A 9 1.27 -4.14 -14.00
N ALA A 10 0.24 -3.55 -13.37
CA ALA A 10 0.03 -2.11 -13.34
C ALA A 10 0.90 -1.38 -12.29
N VAL A 11 1.55 -2.08 -11.36
CA VAL A 11 2.30 -1.47 -10.23
C VAL A 11 3.29 -0.39 -10.70
N PRO A 12 4.18 -0.62 -11.69
CA PRO A 12 5.14 0.41 -12.10
C PRO A 12 4.46 1.71 -12.55
N GLY A 13 3.41 1.60 -13.38
CA GLY A 13 2.65 2.76 -13.85
C GLY A 13 1.87 3.46 -12.74
N LEU A 14 1.35 2.71 -11.77
CA LEU A 14 0.68 3.25 -10.59
C LEU A 14 1.64 4.04 -9.68
N VAL A 15 2.89 3.59 -9.53
CA VAL A 15 3.90 4.35 -8.77
C VAL A 15 4.24 5.68 -9.47
N ASP A 16 4.36 5.67 -10.80
CA ASP A 16 4.57 6.91 -11.56
C ASP A 16 3.37 7.85 -11.47
N GLU A 17 2.16 7.30 -11.45
CA GLU A 17 0.93 8.06 -11.24
C GLU A 17 0.89 8.68 -9.83
N LEU A 18 1.32 7.96 -8.79
CA LEU A 18 1.41 8.50 -7.43
C LEU A 18 2.28 9.74 -7.37
N ALA A 19 3.49 9.69 -7.97
CA ALA A 19 4.40 10.83 -8.01
C ALA A 19 3.76 12.05 -8.66
N LYS A 20 3.07 11.85 -9.80
CA LYS A 20 2.36 12.91 -10.53
C LYS A 20 1.22 13.51 -9.70
N GLN A 21 0.35 12.67 -9.13
CA GLN A 21 -0.81 13.10 -8.35
C GLN A 21 -0.38 13.86 -7.08
N LEU A 22 0.70 13.43 -6.43
CA LEU A 22 1.25 14.09 -5.24
C LEU A 22 2.24 15.21 -5.54
N LYS A 23 2.53 15.48 -6.83
CA LYS A 23 3.54 16.44 -7.29
C LYS A 23 4.87 16.26 -6.57
N LEU A 24 5.32 15.01 -6.51
CA LEU A 24 6.62 14.61 -5.97
C LEU A 24 7.56 14.31 -7.14
N PRO A 25 8.86 14.60 -7.00
CA PRO A 25 9.86 14.03 -7.91
C PRO A 25 9.80 12.50 -7.80
N ARG A 26 9.99 11.79 -8.91
CA ARG A 26 9.87 10.32 -8.94
C ARG A 26 10.91 9.65 -8.04
N GLU A 27 12.05 10.31 -7.86
CA GLU A 27 13.18 9.92 -7.03
C GLU A 27 12.87 9.98 -5.54
N ALA A 28 11.84 10.74 -5.12
CA ALA A 28 11.37 10.69 -3.73
C ALA A 28 10.59 9.40 -3.42
N LEU A 29 10.26 8.60 -4.44
CA LEU A 29 9.64 7.29 -4.31
C LEU A 29 10.69 6.19 -4.50
N ASP A 30 11.67 6.12 -3.58
CA ASP A 30 12.91 5.32 -3.68
C ASP A 30 12.85 3.92 -3.04
N ASN A 31 11.64 3.47 -2.66
CA ASN A 31 11.36 2.19 -2.01
C ASN A 31 11.99 2.03 -0.61
N THR A 32 12.45 3.11 0.01
CA THR A 32 12.81 3.13 1.43
C THR A 32 11.55 3.16 2.30
N ARG A 33 11.69 2.95 3.61
CA ARG A 33 10.54 3.07 4.52
C ARG A 33 10.21 4.54 4.77
N GLU A 34 11.22 5.39 4.78
CA GLU A 34 11.17 6.83 5.02
C GLU A 34 10.42 7.57 3.90
N SER A 35 10.47 7.06 2.66
CA SER A 35 9.69 7.64 1.55
C SER A 35 8.17 7.53 1.77
N LEU A 36 7.68 6.60 2.60
CA LEU A 36 6.26 6.53 2.95
C LEU A 36 5.82 7.72 3.78
N ASP A 37 6.70 8.30 4.60
CA ASP A 37 6.41 9.54 5.33
C ASP A 37 6.31 10.73 4.37
N VAL A 38 7.14 10.75 3.31
CA VAL A 38 7.05 11.76 2.26
C VAL A 38 5.70 11.68 1.55
N VAL A 39 5.23 10.47 1.23
CA VAL A 39 3.91 10.22 0.63
C VAL A 39 2.79 10.65 1.58
N GLU A 40 2.87 10.30 2.86
CA GLU A 40 1.90 10.72 3.88
C GLU A 40 1.77 12.24 3.98
N GLU A 41 2.89 12.94 4.07
CA GLU A 41 2.90 14.39 4.20
C GLU A 41 2.37 15.07 2.94
N ALA A 42 2.68 14.53 1.76
CA ALA A 42 2.11 15.03 0.51
C ALA A 42 0.59 14.82 0.45
N LEU A 43 0.09 13.65 0.86
CA LEU A 43 -1.35 13.37 0.97
C LEU A 43 -2.02 14.34 1.95
N LYS A 44 -1.46 14.53 3.15
CA LYS A 44 -1.99 15.47 4.15
C LYS A 44 -2.03 16.91 3.65
N LYS A 45 -1.07 17.34 2.83
CA LYS A 45 -1.00 18.72 2.32
C LYS A 45 -1.94 18.96 1.13
N ARG A 46 -2.12 17.96 0.26
CA ARG A 46 -2.78 18.14 -1.03
C ARG A 46 -4.19 17.57 -1.09
N ILE A 47 -4.46 16.49 -0.36
CA ILE A 47 -5.72 15.74 -0.46
C ILE A 47 -6.49 15.88 0.85
N ARG A 48 -7.43 16.82 0.87
CA ARG A 48 -8.36 17.03 1.99
C ARG A 48 -9.81 17.18 1.51
N PRO A 49 -10.79 16.59 2.21
CA PRO A 49 -10.63 15.62 3.31
C PRO A 49 -10.01 14.28 2.83
N ARG A 50 -9.50 13.46 3.76
CA ARG A 50 -8.86 12.17 3.46
C ARG A 50 -9.75 11.24 2.63
N SER A 51 -11.07 11.28 2.83
CA SER A 51 -12.03 10.47 2.06
C SER A 51 -11.89 10.65 0.56
N ARG A 52 -11.41 11.82 0.09
CA ARG A 52 -11.18 12.09 -1.33
C ARG A 52 -10.15 11.18 -1.98
N ILE A 53 -9.33 10.49 -1.20
CA ILE A 53 -8.39 9.47 -1.72
C ILE A 53 -9.13 8.39 -2.52
N LEU A 54 -10.36 8.04 -2.10
CA LEU A 54 -11.19 7.04 -2.79
C LEU A 54 -11.95 7.63 -3.99
N GLU A 55 -12.02 8.96 -4.11
CA GLU A 55 -12.73 9.67 -5.18
C GLU A 55 -11.80 10.00 -6.36
N ILE A 56 -10.49 10.14 -6.11
CA ILE A 56 -9.52 10.47 -7.14
C ILE A 56 -9.16 9.18 -7.90
N PRO A 57 -9.31 9.16 -9.23
CA PRO A 57 -8.98 8.00 -10.05
C PRO A 57 -7.58 7.48 -9.74
N ASN A 58 -7.47 6.17 -9.54
CA ASN A 58 -6.24 5.44 -9.24
C ASN A 58 -5.44 5.87 -8.01
N LEU A 59 -5.76 6.96 -7.30
CA LEU A 59 -4.93 7.44 -6.18
C LEU A 59 -4.80 6.37 -5.10
N PHE A 60 -5.92 5.77 -4.71
CA PHE A 60 -5.90 4.68 -3.74
C PHE A 60 -5.06 3.49 -4.25
N ALA A 61 -5.21 3.10 -5.52
CA ALA A 61 -4.40 2.05 -6.12
C ALA A 61 -2.91 2.36 -6.18
N ALA A 62 -2.58 3.61 -6.44
CA ALA A 62 -1.21 4.12 -6.45
C ALA A 62 -0.58 4.07 -5.04
N ILE A 63 -1.34 4.40 -4.00
CA ILE A 63 -0.91 4.27 -2.60
C ILE A 63 -0.66 2.79 -2.25
N VAL A 64 -1.59 1.90 -2.60
CA VAL A 64 -1.47 0.46 -2.35
C VAL A 64 -0.26 -0.11 -3.08
N ALA A 65 -0.08 0.22 -4.35
CA ALA A 65 1.04 -0.23 -5.18
C ALA A 65 2.37 0.21 -4.58
N TYR A 66 2.50 1.49 -4.22
CA TYR A 66 3.76 2.00 -3.69
C TYR A 66 4.08 1.46 -2.28
N THR A 67 3.07 1.35 -1.42
CA THR A 67 3.23 0.76 -0.08
C THR A 67 3.70 -0.69 -0.18
N GLY A 68 3.13 -1.47 -1.10
CA GLY A 68 3.59 -2.83 -1.32
C GLY A 68 4.96 -2.92 -2.01
N GLU A 69 5.34 -2.01 -2.91
CA GLU A 69 6.72 -1.99 -3.43
C GLU A 69 7.75 -1.71 -2.34
N VAL A 70 7.46 -0.80 -1.42
CA VAL A 70 8.30 -0.58 -0.22
C VAL A 70 8.36 -1.84 0.62
N ALA A 71 7.22 -2.48 0.91
CA ALA A 71 7.20 -3.74 1.66
C ALA A 71 8.04 -4.82 0.97
N ARG A 72 7.88 -4.99 -0.34
CA ARG A 72 8.59 -5.98 -1.16
C ARG A 72 10.10 -5.75 -1.12
N HIS A 73 10.52 -4.49 -1.24
CA HIS A 73 11.94 -4.13 -1.22
C HIS A 73 12.57 -4.30 0.17
N VAL A 74 11.88 -3.85 1.23
CA VAL A 74 12.39 -3.92 2.61
C VAL A 74 12.47 -5.35 3.13
N THR A 75 11.49 -6.19 2.77
CA THR A 75 11.40 -7.56 3.29
C THR A 75 12.02 -8.62 2.39
N GLY A 76 12.34 -8.28 1.13
CA GLY A 76 12.71 -9.28 0.11
C GLY A 76 11.53 -10.14 -0.35
N GLY A 77 10.30 -9.73 -0.03
CA GLY A 77 9.08 -10.46 -0.35
C GLY A 77 8.71 -10.42 -1.83
N HIS A 78 7.53 -10.96 -2.14
CA HIS A 78 6.95 -10.96 -3.48
C HIS A 78 5.45 -10.66 -3.43
N TRP A 79 4.95 -10.10 -4.54
CA TRP A 79 3.53 -9.84 -4.68
C TRP A 79 2.74 -11.13 -4.76
N HIS A 80 1.60 -11.12 -4.08
CA HIS A 80 0.56 -12.11 -4.18
C HIS A 80 -0.77 -11.38 -4.37
N LEU A 81 -1.66 -11.94 -5.18
CA LEU A 81 -2.95 -11.34 -5.47
C LEU A 81 -4.03 -12.40 -5.25
N ASN A 82 -4.98 -12.08 -4.39
CA ASN A 82 -6.06 -13.00 -4.05
C ASN A 82 -7.42 -12.43 -4.46
N GLU A 83 -8.29 -13.28 -5.02
CA GLU A 83 -9.69 -12.93 -5.23
C GLU A 83 -10.45 -13.21 -3.94
N VAL A 84 -10.88 -12.15 -3.25
CA VAL A 84 -11.54 -12.30 -1.95
C VAL A 84 -13.05 -12.48 -2.09
N HIS A 85 -13.69 -11.83 -3.07
CA HIS A 85 -15.12 -11.99 -3.32
C HIS A 85 -15.55 -11.37 -4.67
N GLY A 86 -16.22 -12.13 -5.52
CA GLY A 86 -16.99 -11.60 -6.66
C GLY A 86 -16.21 -10.67 -7.60
N GLY A 87 -14.98 -11.05 -7.97
CA GLY A 87 -14.09 -10.24 -8.81
C GLY A 87 -13.34 -9.12 -8.08
N ILE A 88 -13.43 -9.04 -6.75
CA ILE A 88 -12.60 -8.16 -5.94
C ILE A 88 -11.27 -8.83 -5.65
N TRP A 89 -10.21 -8.21 -6.18
CA TRP A 89 -8.83 -8.63 -5.97
C TRP A 89 -8.14 -7.76 -4.92
N GLU A 90 -7.48 -8.40 -3.97
CA GLU A 90 -6.66 -7.79 -2.92
C GLU A 90 -5.18 -8.18 -3.07
N PRO A 91 -4.26 -7.20 -3.09
CA PRO A 91 -2.85 -7.46 -3.18
C PRO A 91 -2.20 -7.58 -1.79
N TYR A 92 -1.21 -8.48 -1.72
CA TYR A 92 -0.43 -8.81 -0.54
C TYR A 92 1.05 -8.87 -0.91
N VAL A 93 1.93 -8.63 0.06
CA VAL A 93 3.36 -8.91 -0.09
C VAL A 93 3.74 -9.98 0.92
N MET A 94 4.08 -11.18 0.42
CA MET A 94 4.50 -12.30 1.25
C MET A 94 6.02 -12.30 1.37
N TYR A 95 6.54 -12.43 2.58
CA TYR A 95 7.99 -12.35 2.85
C TYR A 95 8.56 -13.44 3.75
N ASP A 96 7.72 -14.40 4.17
CA ASP A 96 8.17 -15.64 4.80
C ASP A 96 7.34 -16.81 4.26
N ASN A 97 7.95 -18.01 4.23
CA ASN A 97 7.28 -19.25 3.87
C ASN A 97 6.21 -19.65 4.91
N ASP A 98 6.34 -19.14 6.14
CA ASP A 98 5.40 -19.35 7.25
C ASP A 98 4.19 -18.39 7.25
N SER A 99 3.91 -17.77 6.09
CA SER A 99 2.70 -16.97 5.85
C SER A 99 2.68 -15.56 6.44
N ASP A 100 3.83 -15.00 6.83
CA ASP A 100 3.91 -13.58 7.17
C ASP A 100 3.75 -12.72 5.89
N TYR A 101 2.87 -11.72 5.98
CA TYR A 101 2.58 -10.82 4.86
C TYR A 101 2.35 -9.37 5.30
N VAL A 102 2.49 -8.46 4.35
CA VAL A 102 1.99 -7.08 4.43
C VAL A 102 0.75 -6.98 3.56
N ASN A 103 -0.33 -6.42 4.09
CA ASN A 103 -1.53 -6.07 3.31
C ASN A 103 -1.55 -4.55 3.08
N PRO A 104 -1.02 -4.07 1.94
CA PRO A 104 -0.99 -2.65 1.61
C PRO A 104 -2.37 -2.07 1.26
N PHE A 105 -3.42 -2.90 1.16
CA PHE A 105 -4.77 -2.47 0.83
C PHE A 105 -5.62 -2.18 2.07
N PHE A 106 -5.70 -3.14 2.99
CA PHE A 106 -6.73 -3.14 4.05
C PHE A 106 -6.54 -2.01 5.06
N GLU A 107 -5.34 -1.83 5.61
CA GLU A 107 -5.10 -0.83 6.64
C GLU A 107 -5.25 0.61 6.13
N PRO A 108 -4.71 0.98 4.95
CA PRO A 108 -4.98 2.31 4.38
C PRO A 108 -6.46 2.54 4.13
N TYR A 109 -7.17 1.56 3.55
CA TYR A 109 -8.62 1.63 3.31
C TYR A 109 -9.39 1.87 4.60
N LYS A 110 -9.13 1.04 5.62
CA LYS A 110 -9.76 1.13 6.94
C LYS A 110 -9.52 2.49 7.58
N SER A 111 -8.30 3.02 7.52
CA SER A 111 -7.98 4.34 8.08
C SER A 111 -8.77 5.49 7.42
N ILE A 112 -9.08 5.36 6.12
CA ILE A 112 -9.86 6.34 5.36
C ILE A 112 -11.33 6.24 5.74
N VAL A 113 -11.90 5.03 5.74
CA VAL A 113 -13.32 4.77 5.98
C VAL A 113 -13.72 5.02 7.44
N GLU A 114 -12.93 4.54 8.39
CA GLU A 114 -13.19 4.72 9.83
C GLU A 114 -12.87 6.13 10.33
N ARG A 115 -12.37 7.02 9.46
CA ARG A 115 -12.03 8.43 9.78
C ARG A 115 -11.11 8.57 11.02
N ARG A 116 -10.19 7.62 11.21
CA ARG A 116 -9.29 7.63 12.37
C ARG A 116 -8.47 8.94 12.39
N ARG A 117 -8.36 9.55 13.58
CA ARG A 117 -7.39 10.64 13.82
C ARG A 117 -5.97 10.09 13.61
N GLY A 118 -5.11 10.82 12.90
CA GLY A 118 -3.76 10.35 12.52
C GLY A 118 -3.56 10.26 11.01
N GLY A 119 -2.43 9.75 10.50
CA GLY A 119 -2.14 9.54 9.06
C GLY A 119 -2.80 8.27 8.48
N LEU A 120 -2.30 7.77 7.34
CA LEU A 120 -2.67 6.44 6.83
C LEU A 120 -1.87 5.31 7.52
N LEU A 121 -0.86 5.68 8.31
CA LEU A 121 0.09 4.82 8.99
C LEU A 121 0.85 3.90 8.03
N LEU A 122 1.14 4.36 6.80
CA LEU A 122 1.77 3.54 5.76
C LEU A 122 3.09 2.92 6.25
N PHE A 123 3.92 3.72 6.91
CA PHE A 123 5.17 3.30 7.52
C PHE A 123 5.00 2.16 8.53
N ALA A 124 3.92 2.18 9.33
CA ALA A 124 3.67 1.19 10.38
C ALA A 124 3.27 -0.19 9.82
N LEU A 125 2.92 -0.25 8.53
CA LEU A 125 2.63 -1.51 7.83
C LEU A 125 3.88 -2.29 7.48
N ILE A 126 5.03 -1.63 7.44
CA ILE A 126 6.28 -2.23 7.00
C ILE A 126 7.04 -2.76 8.22
N PRO A 127 7.25 -4.08 8.34
CA PRO A 127 7.96 -4.66 9.47
C PRO A 127 9.42 -4.18 9.51
N VAL A 128 9.98 -4.06 10.73
CA VAL A 128 11.43 -3.88 10.93
C VAL A 128 12.03 -5.28 10.93
N MET A 129 12.91 -5.64 10.00
CA MET A 129 13.45 -7.01 9.97
C MET A 129 14.31 -7.38 11.20
N ASP A 130 14.70 -6.39 12.02
CA ASP A 130 15.43 -6.57 13.29
C ASP A 130 14.55 -6.49 14.57
N HIS A 131 13.23 -6.28 14.45
CA HIS A 131 12.30 -6.24 15.58
C HIS A 131 10.91 -6.76 15.19
N PRO A 132 10.16 -7.44 16.06
CA PRO A 132 8.86 -7.99 15.68
C PRO A 132 7.89 -6.85 15.34
N GLY A 133 7.74 -6.55 14.04
CA GLY A 133 6.69 -5.69 13.51
C GLY A 133 5.31 -6.34 13.69
N LEU A 134 4.26 -5.65 13.25
CA LEU A 134 2.92 -6.26 13.18
C LEU A 134 2.99 -7.53 12.33
N LYS A 135 2.81 -8.68 12.98
CA LYS A 135 2.67 -9.98 12.31
C LYS A 135 1.21 -10.18 11.97
N PHE A 136 0.91 -10.30 10.69
CA PHE A 136 -0.41 -10.73 10.23
C PHE A 136 -0.33 -12.23 9.95
N LYS A 137 -1.09 -13.02 10.72
CA LYS A 137 -1.25 -14.45 10.41
C LYS A 137 -2.02 -14.58 9.09
N LYS A 138 -1.63 -15.57 8.28
CA LYS A 138 -2.32 -15.99 7.06
C LYS A 138 -3.85 -15.88 7.22
N PRO A 139 -4.57 -15.29 6.27
CA PRO A 139 -6.01 -15.52 6.19
C PRO A 139 -6.23 -17.00 5.88
N ASP A 140 -7.18 -17.66 6.54
CA ASP A 140 -7.60 -19.00 6.18
C ASP A 140 -8.26 -18.94 4.79
N TRP A 141 -7.51 -19.33 3.75
CA TRP A 141 -7.98 -19.35 2.36
C TRP A 141 -8.15 -20.77 1.79
N GLU A 142 -8.51 -21.74 2.65
CA GLU A 142 -8.92 -23.09 2.21
C GLU A 142 -10.32 -23.11 1.57
#